data_AF-A0A4R1S2D3-F1
#
_entry.id   AF-A0A4R1S2D3-F1
#
_cell.length_a   1.000
_cell.length_b   1.000
_cell.length_c   1.000
_cell.angle_alpha   90.00
_cell.angle_beta   90.00
_cell.angle_gamma   90.00
#
_symmetry.space_group_name_H-M   'P 1'
#
loop_
_entity.id
_entity.type
_entity.pdbx_description
1 polymer ?
#
loop_
_entity_poly.entity_id
_entity_poly.type
_entity_poly.pdbx_seq_one_letter_code
_entity_poly.pdbx_strand_id
1 'polypeptide(L)'
;MRNQNGFSLIEVIIAVALLGVIALLAAVPAFQPDLYRVNVADQLAEEQIEICRNEEFEALANSSSQRTVTTRGVAVSYTVGVSVEGLNLNPAALSATASTPLDRALTAAEPEPDGSLDPQLKRVTVAVSAGGTVLARRSALLYPE
;
A
#
# COMPACT_ATOMS: atom_id res chain seq x y z
N MET A 1 7.90 -19.86 -56.99
CA MET A 1 8.46 -18.51 -56.74
C MET A 1 8.58 -18.35 -55.23
N ARG A 2 9.82 -18.30 -54.71
CA ARG A 2 10.07 -17.97 -53.29
C ARG A 2 10.21 -16.46 -53.22
N ASN A 3 9.37 -15.79 -52.42
CA ASN A 3 9.51 -14.37 -52.19
C ASN A 3 10.80 -14.16 -51.40
N GLN A 4 11.77 -13.47 -51.99
CA GLN A 4 13.11 -13.30 -51.41
C GLN A 4 13.12 -12.40 -50.16
N ASN A 5 12.00 -11.71 -49.85
CA ASN A 5 11.89 -10.74 -48.76
C ASN A 5 10.59 -10.88 -47.92
N GLY A 6 9.85 -11.99 -47.99
CA GLY A 6 8.55 -12.13 -47.31
C GLY A 6 8.41 -13.42 -46.51
N PHE A 7 7.82 -13.34 -45.32
CA PHE A 7 7.49 -14.51 -44.50
C PHE A 7 6.50 -15.43 -45.22
N SER A 8 6.76 -16.73 -45.18
CA SER A 8 5.79 -17.74 -45.61
C SER A 8 4.58 -17.77 -44.67
N LEU A 9 3.39 -18.05 -45.19
CA LEU A 9 2.18 -18.27 -44.38
C LEU A 9 2.43 -19.29 -43.26
N ILE A 10 3.21 -20.33 -43.55
CA ILE A 10 3.52 -21.37 -42.56
C ILE A 10 4.46 -20.88 -41.47
N GLU A 11 5.41 -20.00 -41.80
CA GLU A 11 6.30 -19.38 -40.80
C GLU A 11 5.50 -18.47 -39.87
N VAL A 12 4.51 -17.75 -40.40
CA VAL A 12 3.61 -16.91 -39.58
C VAL A 12 2.77 -17.77 -38.64
N ILE A 13 2.19 -18.87 -39.13
CA ILE A 13 1.40 -19.79 -38.29
C ILE A 13 2.26 -20.40 -37.19
N ILE A 14 3.48 -20.82 -37.49
CA ILE A 14 4.41 -21.38 -36.52
C ILE A 14 4.82 -20.31 -35.48
N ALA A 15 5.14 -19.10 -35.92
CA ALA A 15 5.52 -18.00 -35.02
C ALA A 15 4.38 -17.63 -34.05
N VAL A 16 3.15 -17.55 -34.54
CA VAL A 16 1.97 -17.26 -33.71
C VAL A 16 1.68 -18.40 -32.74
N ALA A 17 1.80 -19.65 -33.17
CA ALA A 17 1.61 -20.81 -32.30
C ALA A 17 2.65 -20.84 -31.16
N LEU A 18 3.92 -20.55 -31.47
CA LEU A 18 4.98 -20.49 -30.46
C LEU A 18 4.79 -19.32 -29.50
N LEU A 19 4.39 -18.14 -29.99
CA LEU A 19 4.04 -17.00 -29.14
C LEU A 19 2.87 -17.33 -28.20
N GLY A 20 1.85 -18.03 -28.69
CA GLY A 20 0.72 -18.47 -27.87
C GLY A 20 1.14 -19.42 -26.74
N VAL A 21 2.00 -20.40 -27.04
CA VAL A 21 2.51 -21.36 -26.04
C VAL A 21 3.41 -20.66 -25.02
N ILE A 22 4.30 -19.77 -25.46
CA ILE A 22 5.18 -19.00 -24.57
C ILE A 22 4.36 -18.10 -23.66
N ALA A 23 3.36 -17.38 -24.18
CA ALA A 23 2.50 -16.52 -23.38
C ALA A 23 1.76 -17.32 -22.29
N LEU A 24 1.28 -18.53 -22.61
CA LEU A 24 0.53 -19.37 -21.69
C LEU A 24 1.41 -19.94 -20.57
N LEU A 25 2.68 -20.28 -20.86
CA LEU A 25 3.63 -20.80 -19.88
C LEU A 25 4.32 -19.72 -19.05
N ALA A 26 4.63 -18.56 -19.65
CA ALA A 26 5.36 -17.48 -18.99
C ALA A 26 4.48 -16.60 -18.09
N ALA A 27 3.18 -16.46 -18.40
CA ALA A 27 2.33 -15.48 -17.74
C ALA A 27 1.73 -15.91 -16.39
N VAL A 28 1.79 -17.20 -16.02
CA VAL A 28 1.00 -17.70 -14.86
C VAL A 28 1.82 -17.92 -13.58
N PRO A 29 2.98 -18.59 -13.58
CA PRO A 29 3.66 -18.92 -12.32
C PRO A 29 4.53 -17.77 -11.77
N ALA A 30 5.04 -16.88 -12.62
CA ALA A 30 6.00 -15.85 -12.23
C ALA A 30 5.39 -14.71 -11.39
N PHE A 31 4.11 -14.38 -11.61
CA PHE A 31 3.45 -13.23 -10.95
C PHE A 31 2.74 -13.57 -9.63
N GLN A 32 2.48 -14.85 -9.37
CA GLN A 32 1.74 -15.27 -8.17
C GLN A 32 2.44 -15.00 -6.83
N PRO A 33 3.78 -15.15 -6.70
CA PRO A 33 4.46 -14.88 -5.44
C PRO A 33 4.34 -13.41 -5.02
N ASP A 34 4.40 -12.50 -6.00
CA ASP A 34 4.37 -11.06 -5.74
C ASP A 34 2.98 -10.58 -5.36
N LEU A 35 1.94 -11.04 -6.08
CA LEU A 35 0.54 -10.75 -5.72
C LEU A 35 0.20 -11.24 -4.31
N TYR A 36 0.67 -12.43 -3.94
CA TYR A 36 0.42 -12.96 -2.61
C TYR A 36 1.13 -12.13 -1.52
N ARG A 37 2.40 -11.76 -1.75
CA ARG A 37 3.17 -10.94 -0.80
C ARG A 37 2.54 -9.57 -0.59
N VAL A 38 2.02 -8.98 -1.66
CA VAL A 38 1.27 -7.71 -1.60
C VAL A 38 -0.02 -7.89 -0.77
N ASN A 39 -0.79 -8.95 -1.00
CA ASN A 39 -2.02 -9.20 -0.24
C ASN A 39 -1.75 -9.38 1.27
N VAL A 40 -0.70 -10.12 1.63
CA VAL A 40 -0.30 -10.25 3.04
C VAL A 40 0.19 -8.92 3.60
N ALA A 41 0.98 -8.17 2.83
CA ALA A 41 1.45 -6.85 3.25
C ALA A 41 0.27 -5.87 3.48
N ASP A 42 -0.76 -5.92 2.62
CA ASP A 42 -1.98 -5.13 2.78
C ASP A 42 -2.75 -5.51 4.05
N GLN A 43 -2.93 -6.81 4.32
CA GLN A 43 -3.56 -7.29 5.56
C GLN A 43 -2.80 -6.85 6.81
N LEU A 44 -1.46 -6.96 6.79
CA LEU A 44 -0.62 -6.50 7.91
C LEU A 44 -0.70 -4.98 8.09
N ALA A 45 -0.81 -4.21 6.99
CA ALA A 45 -0.95 -2.77 7.07
C ALA A 45 -2.30 -2.37 7.70
N GLU A 46 -3.38 -3.07 7.37
CA GLU A 46 -4.71 -2.85 7.91
C GLU A 46 -4.80 -3.23 9.40
N GLU A 47 -4.28 -4.41 9.78
CA GLU A 47 -4.17 -4.85 11.17
C GLU A 47 -3.40 -3.81 12.01
N GLN A 48 -2.28 -3.31 11.48
CA GLN A 48 -1.47 -2.33 12.19
C GLN A 48 -2.19 -0.99 12.35
N ILE A 49 -2.99 -0.54 11.38
CA ILE A 49 -3.80 0.69 11.53
C ILE A 49 -4.82 0.53 12.65
N GLU A 50 -5.43 -0.65 12.78
CA GLU A 50 -6.38 -0.93 13.85
C GLU A 50 -5.69 -0.93 15.23
N ILE A 51 -4.49 -1.50 15.34
CA ILE A 51 -3.66 -1.42 16.55
C ILE A 51 -3.35 0.05 16.88
N CYS A 52 -2.93 0.84 15.87
CA CYS A 52 -2.62 2.25 16.05
C CYS A 52 -3.81 3.12 16.47
N ARG A 53 -5.06 2.64 16.31
CA ARG A 53 -6.26 3.32 16.81
C ARG A 53 -6.40 3.22 18.32
N ASN A 54 -5.87 2.16 18.93
CA ASN A 54 -6.04 1.86 20.36
C ASN A 54 -4.78 2.18 21.19
N GLU A 55 -3.73 2.70 20.57
CA GLU A 55 -2.45 3.01 21.21
C GLU A 55 -2.18 4.52 21.20
N GLU A 56 -1.38 4.99 22.17
CA GLU A 56 -0.96 6.39 22.23
C GLU A 56 -0.04 6.74 21.05
N PHE A 57 -0.37 7.83 20.34
CA PHE A 57 0.33 8.24 19.12
C PHE A 57 1.82 8.55 19.33
N GLU A 58 2.23 8.98 20.52
CA GLU A 58 3.65 9.25 20.83
C GLU A 58 4.48 7.97 20.88
N ALA A 59 3.91 6.87 21.37
CA ALA A 59 4.58 5.57 21.40
C ALA A 59 4.72 4.95 19.99
N LEU A 60 3.79 5.30 19.09
CA LEU A 60 3.74 4.80 17.73
C LEU A 60 4.64 5.55 16.75
N ALA A 61 4.96 6.81 17.04
CA ALA A 61 5.68 7.69 16.13
C ALA A 61 7.06 7.09 15.78
N ASN A 62 7.26 6.81 14.49
CA ASN A 62 8.49 6.21 13.95
C ASN A 62 8.80 4.80 14.50
N SER A 63 7.77 4.09 14.99
CA SER A 63 7.93 2.70 15.40
C SER A 63 8.10 1.78 14.19
N SER A 64 8.85 0.71 14.38
CA SER A 64 8.99 -0.35 13.37
C SER A 64 9.01 -1.70 14.05
N SER A 65 8.27 -2.65 13.50
CA SER A 65 8.25 -4.04 13.97
C SER A 65 8.52 -5.01 12.83
N GLN A 66 9.02 -6.19 13.18
CA GLN A 66 9.26 -7.25 12.22
C GLN A 66 8.23 -8.37 12.41
N ARG A 67 7.56 -8.76 11.32
CA ARG A 67 6.57 -9.83 11.29
C ARG A 67 7.05 -10.90 10.32
N THR A 68 7.20 -12.13 10.78
CA THR A 68 7.53 -13.27 9.91
C THR A 68 6.24 -14.03 9.60
N VAL A 69 5.88 -14.12 8.33
CA VAL A 69 4.70 -14.87 7.88
C VAL A 69 5.15 -16.02 7.00
N THR A 70 4.75 -17.23 7.38
CA THR A 70 4.97 -18.43 6.56
C THR A 70 3.92 -18.50 5.46
N THR A 71 4.38 -18.37 4.23
CA THR A 71 3.55 -18.30 3.03
C THR A 71 3.91 -19.47 2.13
N ARG A 72 2.96 -20.36 1.83
CA ARG A 72 3.18 -21.52 0.94
C ARG A 72 4.46 -22.31 1.28
N GLY A 73 4.78 -22.44 2.58
CA GLY A 73 5.97 -23.14 3.07
C GLY A 73 7.27 -22.31 3.12
N VAL A 74 7.25 -21.06 2.69
CA VAL A 74 8.40 -20.14 2.75
C VAL A 74 8.16 -19.08 3.81
N ALA A 75 9.07 -18.95 4.76
CA ALA A 75 9.05 -17.85 5.73
C ALA A 75 9.51 -16.55 5.04
N VAL A 76 8.68 -15.51 5.13
CA VAL A 76 9.01 -14.18 4.63
C VAL A 76 8.94 -13.20 5.80
N SER A 77 10.02 -12.45 5.99
CA SER A 77 10.08 -11.37 6.99
C SER A 77 9.60 -10.07 6.37
N TYR A 78 8.59 -9.47 7.01
CA TYR A 78 8.05 -8.17 6.69
C TYR A 78 8.48 -7.18 7.78
N THR A 79 8.84 -5.97 7.36
CA THR A 79 9.05 -4.83 8.25
C THR A 79 7.83 -3.93 8.14
N VAL A 80 7.12 -3.76 9.25
CA VAL A 80 5.95 -2.88 9.39
C VAL A 80 6.44 -1.61 10.07
N GLY A 81 6.49 -0.50 9.33
CA GLY A 81 6.85 0.81 9.85
C GLY A 81 5.62 1.67 10.03
N VAL A 82 5.57 2.42 11.13
CA VAL A 82 4.50 3.38 11.44
C VAL A 82 5.10 4.77 11.52
N SER A 83 4.50 5.71 10.80
CA SER A 83 4.79 7.14 10.92
C SER A 83 3.51 7.87 11.28
N VAL A 84 3.60 8.75 12.27
CA VAL A 84 2.47 9.58 12.73
C VAL A 84 2.79 11.03 12.44
N GLU A 85 1.85 11.73 11.81
CA GLU A 85 1.95 13.14 11.46
C GLU A 85 0.77 13.90 12.08
N GLY A 86 1.06 15.05 12.71
CA GLY A 86 0.03 15.97 13.20
C GLY A 86 -0.59 16.75 12.05
N LEU A 87 -1.91 16.93 12.09
CA LEU A 87 -2.62 17.73 11.10
C LEU A 87 -3.26 18.94 11.76
N ASN A 88 -3.00 20.11 11.19
CA ASN A 88 -3.63 21.35 11.65
C ASN A 88 -4.89 21.62 10.84
N LEU A 89 -6.01 21.70 11.54
CA LEU A 89 -7.28 22.07 10.93
C LEU A 89 -7.39 23.59 10.99
N ASN A 90 -7.06 24.26 9.88
CA ASN A 90 -7.14 25.72 9.79
C ASN A 90 -8.55 26.21 10.20
N PRO A 91 -8.71 26.94 11.33
CA PRO A 91 -10.00 27.35 11.85
C PRO A 91 -10.78 28.29 10.91
N ALA A 92 -10.11 28.92 9.94
CA ALA A 92 -10.74 29.84 8.98
C ALA A 92 -11.47 29.15 7.82
N ALA A 93 -11.23 27.85 7.58
CA ALA A 93 -11.90 27.07 6.53
C ALA A 93 -13.18 26.37 7.03
N LEU A 94 -13.58 26.58 8.29
CA LEU A 94 -14.66 25.84 8.94
C LEU A 94 -16.04 26.41 8.60
N SER A 95 -16.89 25.56 8.02
CA SER A 95 -18.34 25.75 8.07
C SER A 95 -18.83 25.50 9.50
N ALA A 96 -19.70 26.36 10.02
CA ALA A 96 -20.28 26.31 11.37
C ALA A 96 -21.13 25.04 11.66
N THR A 97 -21.25 24.12 10.70
CA THR A 97 -22.05 22.90 10.79
C THR A 97 -21.24 21.65 11.22
N ALA A 98 -19.91 21.70 11.26
CA ALA A 98 -19.09 20.54 11.60
C ALA A 98 -18.98 20.33 13.13
N SER A 99 -19.72 19.35 13.65
CA SER A 99 -19.84 19.06 15.09
C SER A 99 -18.63 18.33 15.68
N THR A 100 -17.91 17.52 14.90
CA THR A 100 -16.73 16.77 15.36
C THR A 100 -15.44 17.19 14.62
N PRO A 101 -14.25 17.04 15.22
CA PRO A 101 -12.98 17.31 14.52
C PRO A 101 -12.76 16.41 13.30
N LEU A 102 -13.34 15.20 13.29
CA LEU A 102 -13.33 14.31 12.12
C LEU A 102 -14.23 14.85 10.99
N ASP A 103 -15.43 15.36 11.30
CA ASP A 103 -16.29 16.04 10.34
C ASP A 103 -15.59 17.28 9.75
N ARG A 104 -14.83 18.00 10.57
CA ARG A 104 -14.01 19.14 10.13
C ARG A 104 -12.88 18.72 9.18
N ALA A 105 -12.22 17.60 9.44
CA ALA A 105 -11.17 17.06 8.59
C ALA A 105 -11.67 16.58 7.22
N LEU A 106 -12.90 16.03 7.18
CA LEU A 106 -13.54 15.55 5.95
C LEU A 106 -14.14 16.69 5.10
N THR A 107 -14.40 17.85 5.70
CA THR A 107 -15.00 19.02 5.01
C THR A 107 -14.01 20.14 4.70
N ALA A 108 -12.86 20.19 5.39
CA ALA A 108 -11.78 21.12 5.06
C ALA A 108 -11.06 20.71 3.76
N ALA A 109 -10.60 21.70 2.99
CA ALA A 109 -9.54 21.48 2.01
C ALA A 109 -8.37 20.79 2.72
N GLU A 110 -7.76 19.82 2.06
CA GLU A 110 -6.85 18.82 2.66
C GLU A 110 -5.93 19.46 3.74
N PRO A 111 -6.00 19.03 5.01
CA PRO A 111 -5.29 19.69 6.09
C PRO A 111 -3.78 19.63 5.85
N GLU A 112 -3.12 20.77 6.01
CA GLU A 112 -1.68 20.89 5.78
C GLU A 112 -0.90 20.17 6.89
N PRO A 113 0.24 19.53 6.55
CA PRO A 113 1.11 18.88 7.51
C PRO A 113 1.72 19.93 8.43
N ASP A 114 1.40 19.83 9.71
CA ASP A 114 1.93 20.67 10.75
C ASP A 114 3.05 19.88 11.42
N GLY A 115 4.28 20.40 11.39
CA GLY A 115 5.42 19.80 12.11
C GLY A 115 5.22 19.74 13.63
N SER A 116 4.15 20.33 14.15
CA SER A 116 3.60 20.17 15.48
C SER A 116 2.59 19.02 15.52
N LEU A 117 2.73 18.16 16.52
CA LEU A 117 1.71 17.19 16.89
C LEU A 117 0.48 17.91 17.51
N ASP A 118 -0.26 18.71 16.74
CA ASP A 118 -1.52 19.32 17.21
C ASP A 118 -2.48 18.21 17.72
N PRO A 119 -3.10 18.31 18.91
CA PRO A 119 -3.56 17.14 19.66
C PRO A 119 -4.88 16.55 19.14
N GLN A 120 -5.48 17.12 18.09
CA GLN A 120 -6.84 16.74 17.69
C GLN A 120 -6.90 15.82 16.47
N LEU A 121 -5.97 15.87 15.52
CA LEU A 121 -6.06 14.97 14.35
C LEU A 121 -4.67 14.49 13.95
N LYS A 122 -4.54 13.16 13.80
CA LYS A 122 -3.30 12.52 13.37
C LYS A 122 -3.50 11.77 12.07
N ARG A 123 -2.54 11.89 11.16
CA ARG A 123 -2.39 10.99 10.01
C ARG A 123 -1.42 9.89 10.39
N VAL A 124 -1.92 8.67 10.53
CA VAL A 124 -1.08 7.50 10.74
C VAL A 124 -0.87 6.83 9.41
N THR A 125 0.39 6.67 9.01
CA THR A 125 0.78 5.95 7.82
C THR A 125 1.54 4.69 8.22
N VAL A 126 1.05 3.55 7.78
CA VAL A 126 1.71 2.26 7.92
C VAL A 126 2.29 1.85 6.57
N ALA A 127 3.57 1.54 6.55
CA ALA A 127 4.27 1.00 5.39
C ALA A 127 4.79 -0.40 5.71
N VAL A 128 4.43 -1.38 4.88
CA VAL A 128 4.89 -2.76 5.01
C VAL A 128 5.86 -3.06 3.88
N SER A 129 7.05 -3.52 4.24
CA SER A 129 8.12 -3.82 3.29
C SER A 129 8.68 -5.22 3.49
N ALA A 130 9.21 -5.83 2.42
CA ALA A 130 9.95 -7.08 2.49
C ALA A 130 11.23 -6.94 1.65
N GLY A 131 12.37 -7.32 2.22
CA GLY A 131 13.67 -7.18 1.53
C GLY A 131 14.00 -5.75 1.11
N GLY A 132 13.52 -4.74 1.85
CA GLY A 132 13.71 -3.31 1.54
C GLY A 132 12.74 -2.72 0.51
N THR A 133 11.86 -3.54 -0.09
CA THR A 133 10.83 -3.05 -1.04
C THR A 133 9.53 -2.83 -0.29
N VAL A 134 8.93 -1.64 -0.42
CA VAL A 134 7.59 -1.35 0.12
C VAL A 134 6.55 -2.07 -0.75
N LEU A 135 5.78 -2.95 -0.12
CA LEU A 135 4.76 -3.76 -0.77
C LEU A 135 3.36 -3.19 -0.56
N ALA A 136 3.13 -2.58 0.60
CA ALA A 136 1.86 -1.95 0.94
C ALA A 136 2.10 -0.66 1.72
N ARG A 137 1.23 0.33 1.48
CA ARG A 137 1.13 1.55 2.28
C ARG A 137 -0.34 1.86 2.51
N ARG A 138 -0.70 2.12 3.76
CA ARG A 138 -2.03 2.56 4.16
C ARG A 138 -1.90 3.76 5.08
N SER A 139 -2.82 4.70 4.94
CA SER A 139 -2.88 5.89 5.77
C SER A 139 -4.31 6.06 6.29
N ALA A 140 -4.44 6.40 7.55
CA ALA A 140 -5.72 6.67 8.19
C ALA A 140 -5.65 7.98 8.98
N LEU A 141 -6.76 8.72 8.98
CA LEU A 141 -6.97 9.83 9.89
C LEU A 141 -7.54 9.28 11.19
N LEU A 142 -6.83 9.49 12.28
CA LEU A 142 -7.22 9.03 13.61
C LEU A 142 -7.35 10.24 14.54
N TYR A 143 -8.36 10.16 15.41
CA TYR A 143 -8.65 11.12 16.46
C TYR A 143 -8.31 10.46 17.80
N PRO A 144 -7.46 11.05 18.66
CA PRO A 144 -7.23 10.53 20.00
C PRO A 144 -8.50 10.73 20.83
N GLU A 145 -9.05 9.64 21.39
CA GLU A 145 -10.13 9.73 22.39
C GLU A 145 -9.63 10.29 23.72
#